data_AF-A0A2S6HRV5-F1
#
_entry.id   AF-A0A2S6HRV5-F1
#
_cell.length_a   1.000
_cell.length_b   1.000
_cell.length_c   1.000
_cell.angle_alpha   90.00
_cell.angle_beta   90.00
_cell.angle_gamma   90.00
#
_symmetry.space_group_name_H-M   'P 1'
#
loop_
_entity.id
_entity.type
_entity.pdbx_description
1 polymer ?
#
loop_
_entity_poly.entity_id
_entity_poly.type
_entity_poly.pdbx_seq_one_letter_code
_entity_poly.pdbx_strand_id
1 'polypeptide(L)'
;MKSFIKAYIPFMVYSLCVIFAYFITFYLLPKYNEPLAYPGFLLIYLYIYCGSFFFGFFIGKITLRRLGFFNFGICFFLSVISYVIMIFIGSLKEIFTYMYCDFPINFPLFFDSVSDIDTLILSIGTLITFFIGEITEQNKSSRVTM
;
A
#
# COMPACT_ATOMS: atom_id res chain seq x y z
N MET A 1 -11.49 2.30 -20.38
CA MET A 1 -11.81 1.51 -19.17
C MET A 1 -10.96 0.23 -19.03
N LYS A 2 -10.89 -0.68 -20.02
CA LYS A 2 -10.10 -1.94 -19.90
C LYS A 2 -8.59 -1.73 -19.62
N SER A 3 -7.98 -0.66 -20.13
CA SER A 3 -6.56 -0.34 -19.89
C SER A 3 -6.28 0.08 -18.44
N PHE A 4 -7.25 0.76 -17.81
CA PHE A 4 -7.19 1.27 -16.44
C PHE A 4 -7.30 0.14 -15.42
N ILE A 5 -8.27 -0.75 -15.61
CA ILE A 5 -8.45 -1.95 -14.78
C ILE A 5 -7.19 -2.81 -14.85
N LYS A 6 -6.62 -3.02 -16.05
CA LYS A 6 -5.35 -3.73 -16.23
C LYS A 6 -4.13 -3.04 -15.60
N ALA A 7 -4.21 -1.76 -15.25
CA ALA A 7 -3.12 -1.07 -14.54
C ALA A 7 -3.28 -1.23 -13.01
N TYR A 8 -4.51 -1.34 -12.52
CA TYR A 8 -4.82 -1.41 -11.09
C TYR A 8 -4.91 -2.83 -10.52
N ILE A 9 -5.16 -3.84 -11.36
CA ILE A 9 -5.15 -5.27 -10.95
C ILE A 9 -3.93 -5.66 -10.10
N PRO A 10 -2.66 -5.36 -10.48
CA PRO A 10 -1.52 -5.74 -9.66
C PRO A 10 -1.52 -5.09 -8.27
N PHE A 11 -2.04 -3.86 -8.15
CA PHE A 11 -2.19 -3.19 -6.86
C PHE A 11 -3.25 -3.86 -5.99
N MET A 12 -4.40 -4.22 -6.57
CA MET A 12 -5.49 -4.92 -5.88
C MET A 12 -5.07 -6.32 -5.40
N VAL A 13 -4.26 -7.04 -6.18
CA VAL A 13 -3.73 -8.34 -5.77
C VAL A 13 -2.72 -8.15 -4.64
N TYR A 14 -1.84 -7.15 -4.75
CA TYR A 14 -0.88 -6.83 -3.69
C TYR A 14 -1.58 -6.45 -2.38
N SER A 15 -2.59 -5.59 -2.42
CA SER A 15 -3.34 -5.20 -1.22
C SER A 15 -4.00 -6.40 -0.55
N LEU A 16 -4.63 -7.29 -1.31
CA LEU A 16 -5.17 -8.55 -0.79
C LEU A 16 -4.09 -9.41 -0.12
N CYS A 17 -2.93 -9.58 -0.76
CA CYS A 17 -1.82 -10.32 -0.17
C CYS A 17 -1.32 -9.70 1.14
N VAL A 18 -1.25 -8.37 1.23
CA VAL A 18 -0.85 -7.66 2.45
C VAL A 18 -1.88 -7.86 3.57
N ILE A 19 -3.18 -7.79 3.26
CA ILE A 19 -4.25 -8.04 4.24
C ILE A 19 -4.14 -9.47 4.79
N PHE A 20 -3.94 -10.46 3.92
CA PHE A 20 -3.75 -11.86 4.33
C PHE A 20 -2.48 -12.04 5.17
N ALA A 21 -1.37 -11.40 4.79
CA ALA A 21 -0.15 -11.42 5.56
C ALA A 21 -0.38 -10.84 6.97
N TYR A 22 -1.01 -9.67 7.08
CA TYR A 22 -1.35 -9.07 8.37
C TYR A 22 -2.21 -9.98 9.23
N PHE A 23 -3.24 -10.60 8.66
CA PHE A 23 -4.08 -11.55 9.39
C PHE A 23 -3.28 -12.75 9.92
N ILE A 24 -2.39 -13.33 9.11
CA ILE A 24 -1.57 -14.47 9.53
C ILE A 24 -0.60 -14.06 10.64
N THR A 25 0.05 -12.89 10.54
CA THR A 25 1.11 -12.47 11.46
C THR A 25 0.63 -11.87 12.75
N PHE A 26 -0.41 -11.02 12.70
CA PHE A 26 -0.87 -10.28 13.88
C PHE A 26 -1.97 -11.01 14.62
N TYR A 27 -2.65 -11.97 13.98
CA TYR A 27 -3.73 -12.72 14.61
C TYR A 27 -3.42 -14.22 14.76
N LEU A 28 -3.08 -14.94 13.69
CA LEU A 28 -2.85 -16.41 13.78
C LEU A 28 -1.54 -16.79 14.48
N LEU A 29 -0.40 -16.26 14.04
CA LEU A 29 0.92 -16.61 14.58
C LEU A 29 1.02 -16.41 16.10
N PRO A 30 0.57 -15.28 16.68
CA PRO A 30 0.61 -15.06 18.13
C PRO A 30 -0.35 -15.99 18.88
N LYS A 31 -1.44 -16.41 18.24
CA LYS A 31 -2.45 -17.30 18.84
C LYS A 31 -2.03 -18.78 18.87
N TYR A 32 -1.25 -19.23 17.88
CA TYR A 32 -0.91 -20.65 17.71
C TYR A 32 0.57 -20.96 17.92
N ASN A 33 1.48 -20.00 17.73
CA ASN A 33 2.93 -20.23 17.83
C ASN A 33 3.72 -18.92 18.10
N GLU A 34 3.71 -18.45 19.35
CA GLU A 34 4.40 -17.24 19.81
C GLU A 34 5.88 -17.10 19.41
N PRO A 35 6.76 -18.13 19.53
CA PRO A 35 8.18 -17.95 19.20
C PRO A 35 8.42 -17.70 17.70
N LEU A 36 7.49 -18.15 16.84
CA LEU A 36 7.55 -17.92 15.41
C LEU A 36 6.94 -16.57 15.00
N ALA A 37 6.17 -15.92 15.89
CA ALA A 37 5.55 -14.64 15.64
C ALA A 37 6.60 -13.52 15.48
N TYR A 38 7.63 -13.48 16.35
CA TYR A 38 8.70 -12.48 16.30
C TYR A 38 9.46 -12.41 14.97
N PRO A 39 10.02 -13.50 14.43
CA PRO A 39 10.64 -13.46 13.10
C PRO A 39 9.61 -13.21 11.99
N GLY A 40 8.38 -13.71 12.15
CA GLY A 40 7.27 -13.45 11.23
C GLY A 40 6.93 -11.97 11.09
N PHE A 41 6.89 -11.24 12.21
CA PHE A 41 6.67 -9.79 12.23
C PHE A 41 7.72 -9.06 11.40
N LEU A 42 9.00 -9.32 11.67
CA LEU A 42 10.09 -8.60 11.02
C LEU A 42 10.12 -8.84 9.50
N LEU A 43 9.91 -10.09 9.08
CA LEU A 43 9.92 -10.47 7.67
C LEU A 43 8.74 -9.83 6.92
N ILE A 44 7.57 -9.76 7.56
CA ILE A 44 6.35 -9.22 6.94
C ILE A 44 6.35 -7.70 6.93
N TYR A 45 6.88 -7.04 7.97
CA TYR A 45 7.16 -5.61 7.89
C TYR A 45 8.11 -5.28 6.74
N LEU A 46 9.22 -6.00 6.61
CA LEU A 46 10.17 -5.75 5.54
C LEU A 46 9.55 -5.98 4.15
N TYR A 47 8.74 -7.03 4.00
CA TYR A 47 7.99 -7.29 2.77
C TYR A 47 6.99 -6.17 2.44
N ILE A 48 6.25 -5.68 3.43
CA ILE A 48 5.24 -4.65 3.25
C ILE A 48 5.91 -3.30 2.94
N TYR A 49 6.94 -2.91 3.69
CA TYR A 49 7.69 -1.69 3.42
C TYR A 49 8.33 -1.75 2.03
N CYS A 50 9.18 -2.73 1.73
CA CYS A 50 9.79 -2.84 0.41
C CYS A 50 8.74 -2.96 -0.71
N GLY A 51 7.74 -3.81 -0.54
CA GLY A 51 6.68 -4.02 -1.52
C GLY A 51 5.93 -2.72 -1.82
N SER A 52 5.53 -1.97 -0.80
CA SER A 52 4.78 -0.72 -0.95
C SER A 52 5.58 0.33 -1.74
N PHE A 53 6.90 0.44 -1.51
CA PHE A 53 7.79 1.31 -2.27
C PHE A 53 7.93 0.88 -3.74
N PHE A 54 8.18 -0.41 -4.01
CA PHE A 54 8.31 -0.91 -5.38
C PHE A 54 6.99 -0.81 -6.17
N PHE A 55 5.87 -1.18 -5.55
CA PHE A 55 4.56 -1.14 -6.21
C PHE A 55 4.13 0.29 -6.53
N GLY A 56 4.31 1.24 -5.61
CA GLY A 56 4.04 2.66 -5.89
C GLY A 56 4.80 3.15 -7.13
N PHE A 57 6.11 2.85 -7.21
CA PHE A 57 6.95 3.21 -8.35
C PHE A 57 6.49 2.57 -9.68
N PHE A 58 6.26 1.26 -9.70
CA PHE A 58 5.84 0.57 -10.93
C PHE A 58 4.46 1.02 -11.41
N ILE A 59 3.53 1.27 -10.49
CA ILE A 59 2.21 1.76 -10.84
C ILE A 59 2.34 3.14 -11.45
N GLY A 60 2.99 4.11 -10.79
CA GLY A 60 3.20 5.46 -11.32
C GLY A 60 3.70 5.45 -12.78
N LYS A 61 4.69 4.60 -13.06
CA LYS A 61 5.24 4.39 -14.40
C LYS A 61 4.23 3.81 -15.40
N ILE A 62 3.48 2.78 -15.02
CA ILE A 62 2.48 2.13 -15.88
C ILE A 62 1.30 3.08 -16.16
N THR A 63 0.85 3.84 -15.15
CA THR A 63 -0.28 4.77 -15.28
C THR A 63 0.04 5.83 -16.32
N LEU A 64 1.20 6.48 -16.24
CA LEU A 64 1.59 7.50 -17.19
C LEU A 64 1.79 6.94 -18.61
N ARG A 65 2.46 5.78 -18.73
CA ARG A 65 2.68 5.12 -20.03
C ARG A 65 1.38 4.75 -20.74
N ARG A 66 0.30 4.47 -20.01
CA ARG A 66 -1.01 4.06 -20.57
C ARG A 66 -2.01 5.20 -20.72
N LEU A 67 -1.91 6.26 -19.91
CA LEU A 67 -2.86 7.39 -19.93
C LEU A 67 -2.36 8.60 -20.73
N GLY A 68 -1.07 8.70 -21.00
CA GLY A 68 -0.48 9.83 -21.71
C GLY A 68 -0.44 11.12 -20.90
N PHE A 69 0.20 12.15 -21.46
CA PHE A 69 0.59 13.40 -20.79
C PHE A 69 -0.61 14.29 -20.37
N PHE A 70 -1.77 14.16 -21.02
CA PHE A 70 -2.90 15.10 -20.87
C PHE A 70 -3.80 14.85 -19.64
N ASN A 71 -3.60 13.78 -18.86
CA ASN A 71 -4.50 13.38 -17.78
C ASN A 71 -3.84 13.35 -16.40
N PHE A 72 -3.00 14.35 -16.10
CA PHE A 72 -2.39 14.54 -14.77
C PHE A 72 -3.44 14.50 -13.64
N GLY A 73 -4.63 15.07 -13.86
CA GLY A 73 -5.73 15.02 -12.87
C GLY A 73 -6.23 13.60 -12.54
N ILE A 74 -6.28 12.70 -13.53
CA ILE A 74 -6.69 11.30 -13.30
C ILE A 74 -5.57 10.54 -12.58
N CYS A 75 -4.31 10.82 -12.92
CA CYS A 75 -3.15 10.22 -12.26
C CYS A 75 -3.08 10.65 -10.78
N PHE A 76 -3.29 11.93 -10.52
CA PHE A 76 -3.40 12.48 -9.16
C PHE A 76 -4.54 11.83 -8.38
N PHE A 77 -5.73 11.72 -8.97
CA PHE A 77 -6.87 11.06 -8.32
C PHE A 77 -6.57 9.58 -7.99
N LEU A 78 -5.85 8.88 -8.87
CA LEU A 78 -5.45 7.50 -8.64
C LEU A 78 -4.40 7.35 -7.53
N SER A 79 -3.47 8.31 -7.44
CA SER A 79 -2.50 8.40 -6.35
C SER A 79 -3.20 8.60 -5.01
N VAL A 80 -4.18 9.51 -4.95
CA VAL A 80 -5.00 9.74 -3.75
C VAL A 80 -5.81 8.50 -3.36
N ILE A 81 -6.44 7.81 -4.32
CA ILE A 81 -7.15 6.55 -4.03
C ILE A 81 -6.19 5.50 -3.45
N SER A 82 -5.01 5.36 -4.05
CA SER A 82 -4.01 4.38 -3.60
C SER A 82 -3.47 4.72 -2.21
N TYR A 83 -3.30 6.00 -1.91
CA TYR A 83 -2.96 6.51 -0.59
C TYR A 83 -4.01 6.14 0.47
N VAL A 84 -5.30 6.39 0.18
CA VAL A 84 -6.41 6.04 1.09
C VAL A 84 -6.49 4.52 1.32
N ILE A 85 -6.30 3.72 0.28
CA ILE A 85 -6.29 2.25 0.41
C ILE A 85 -5.12 1.80 1.29
N MET A 86 -3.93 2.39 1.14
CA MET A 86 -2.77 2.03 1.96
C MET A 86 -2.90 2.45 3.42
N ILE A 87 -3.56 3.58 3.70
CA ILE A 87 -3.96 3.94 5.07
C ILE A 87 -4.85 2.84 5.66
N PHE A 88 -5.90 2.45 4.93
CA PHE A 88 -6.85 1.44 5.41
C PHE A 88 -6.15 0.10 5.68
N ILE A 89 -5.26 -0.32 4.79
CA ILE A 89 -4.48 -1.56 4.94
C ILE A 89 -3.53 -1.45 6.14
N GLY A 90 -2.84 -0.32 6.29
CA GLY A 90 -1.94 -0.08 7.42
C GLY A 90 -2.68 -0.20 8.76
N SER A 91 -3.88 0.37 8.87
CA SER A 91 -4.69 0.32 10.10
C SER A 91 -5.11 -1.09 10.51
N LEU A 92 -5.19 -2.03 9.56
CA LEU A 92 -5.51 -3.43 9.87
C LEU A 92 -4.49 -4.09 10.80
N LYS A 93 -3.22 -3.68 10.76
CA LYS A 93 -2.17 -4.13 11.68
C LYS A 93 -2.63 -4.01 13.13
N GLU A 94 -3.07 -2.81 13.52
CA GLU A 94 -3.51 -2.55 14.89
C GLU A 94 -4.81 -3.28 15.21
N ILE A 95 -5.77 -3.29 14.27
CA ILE A 95 -7.05 -3.97 14.46
C ILE A 95 -6.85 -5.47 14.72
N PHE A 96 -5.97 -6.15 13.97
CA PHE A 96 -5.65 -7.55 14.20
C PHE A 96 -4.96 -7.77 15.55
N THR A 97 -4.12 -6.83 15.97
CA THR A 97 -3.46 -6.87 17.29
C THR A 97 -4.48 -6.72 18.42
N TYR A 98 -5.43 -5.79 18.29
CA TYR A 98 -6.52 -5.61 19.25
C TYR A 98 -7.44 -6.83 19.32
N MET A 99 -7.74 -7.48 18.19
CA MET A 99 -8.50 -8.74 18.17
C MET A 99 -7.76 -9.89 18.85
N TYR A 100 -6.43 -9.95 18.75
CA TYR A 100 -5.64 -10.93 19.49
C TYR A 100 -5.69 -10.69 21.01
N CYS A 101 -5.67 -9.44 21.44
CA CYS A 101 -5.75 -9.06 22.85
C CYS A 101 -7.18 -9.02 23.43
N ASP A 102 -8.19 -9.49 22.68
CA ASP A 102 -9.63 -9.48 23.05
C ASP A 102 -10.16 -8.08 23.47
N PHE A 103 -9.58 -6.99 22.97
CA PHE A 103 -10.08 -5.63 23.22
C PHE A 103 -11.31 -5.31 22.35
N PRO A 104 -12.27 -4.52 22.86
CA PRO A 104 -13.43 -4.11 22.09
C PRO A 104 -13.01 -3.17 20.94
N ILE A 105 -13.32 -3.56 19.71
CA ILE A 105 -13.12 -2.72 18.53
C ILE A 105 -14.21 -1.65 18.49
N ASN A 106 -13.82 -0.40 18.75
CA ASN A 106 -14.69 0.76 18.65
C ASN A 106 -14.26 1.68 17.51
N PHE A 107 -15.20 2.49 16.98
CA PHE A 107 -14.91 3.48 15.94
C PHE A 107 -13.74 4.44 16.26
N PRO A 108 -13.57 4.95 17.49
CA PRO A 108 -12.42 5.79 17.84
C PRO A 108 -11.07 5.09 17.67
N LEU A 109 -10.98 3.82 18.08
CA LEU A 109 -9.78 2.99 17.93
C LEU A 109 -9.38 2.80 16.46
N PHE A 110 -10.36 2.72 15.56
CA PHE A 110 -10.09 2.69 14.13
C PHE A 110 -9.42 3.99 13.66
N PHE A 111 -9.90 5.16 14.11
CA PHE A 111 -9.27 6.44 13.75
C PHE A 111 -7.87 6.61 14.35
N ASP A 112 -7.66 6.12 15.58
CA ASP A 112 -6.32 6.11 16.18
C ASP A 112 -5.36 5.26 15.33
N SER A 113 -5.79 4.08 14.87
CA SER A 113 -4.99 3.22 14.00
C SER A 113 -4.73 3.77 12.59
N VAL A 114 -5.60 4.68 12.11
CA VAL A 114 -5.38 5.45 10.87
C VAL A 114 -4.31 6.51 11.06
N SER A 115 -4.16 7.03 12.28
CA SER A 115 -3.18 8.05 12.64
C SER A 115 -1.83 7.50 13.11
N ASP A 116 -1.68 6.18 13.18
CA ASP A 116 -0.41 5.53 13.55
C ASP A 116 0.73 5.97 12.61
N ILE A 117 1.91 6.20 13.18
CA ILE A 117 3.07 6.72 12.44
C ILE A 117 3.50 5.73 11.35
N ASP A 118 3.44 4.43 11.64
CA ASP A 118 3.81 3.40 10.67
C ASP A 118 2.90 3.39 9.43
N THR A 119 1.59 3.57 9.65
CA THR A 119 0.58 3.58 8.57
C THR A 119 0.68 4.85 7.74
N LEU A 120 1.01 5.98 8.38
CA LEU A 120 1.32 7.24 7.71
C LEU A 120 2.63 7.16 6.89
N ILE A 121 3.70 6.56 7.42
CA ILE A 121 4.96 6.39 6.68
C ILE A 121 4.74 5.50 5.47
N LEU A 122 4.02 4.39 5.61
CA LEU A 122 3.70 3.49 4.50
C LEU A 122 2.91 4.21 3.40
N SER A 123 1.84 4.91 3.78
CA SER A 123 0.97 5.61 2.84
C SER A 123 1.69 6.78 2.14
N ILE A 124 2.42 7.61 2.88
CA ILE A 124 3.25 8.68 2.31
C ILE A 124 4.34 8.11 1.41
N GLY A 125 5.00 7.02 1.82
CA GLY A 125 6.03 6.34 1.04
C GLY A 125 5.51 5.86 -0.31
N THR A 126 4.30 5.28 -0.35
CA THR A 126 3.65 4.86 -1.60
C THR A 126 3.28 6.02 -2.51
N LEU A 127 2.84 7.14 -1.93
CA LEU A 127 2.48 8.35 -2.66
C LEU A 127 3.73 9.00 -3.29
N ILE A 128 4.83 9.09 -2.54
CA ILE A 128 6.11 9.64 -3.04
C ILE A 128 6.65 8.76 -4.17
N THR A 129 6.70 7.44 -4.00
CA THR A 129 7.22 6.55 -5.07
C THR A 129 6.34 6.52 -6.30
N PHE A 130 5.03 6.67 -6.14
CA PHE A 130 4.11 6.86 -7.26
C PHE A 130 4.49 8.08 -8.09
N PHE A 131 4.69 9.24 -7.46
CA PHE A 131 5.10 10.46 -8.18
C PHE A 131 6.49 10.33 -8.80
N ILE A 132 7.45 9.68 -8.14
CA ILE A 132 8.77 9.40 -8.73
C ILE A 132 8.64 8.51 -9.97
N GLY A 133 7.80 7.46 -9.91
CA GLY A 133 7.48 6.61 -11.05
C GLY A 133 6.85 7.37 -12.21
N GLU A 134 6.02 8.37 -11.90
CA GLU A 134 5.39 9.25 -12.89
C GLU A 134 6.42 10.19 -13.56
N ILE A 135 7.21 10.92 -12.78
CA ILE A 135 8.24 11.86 -13.27
C ILE A 135 9.28 11.14 -14.14
N THR A 136 9.71 9.95 -13.74
CA THR A 136 10.70 9.18 -14.50
C THR A 136 10.19 8.78 -15.88
N GLU A 137 8.92 8.42 -16.02
CA GLU A 137 8.33 8.07 -17.32
C GLU A 137 8.04 9.33 -18.16
N GLN A 138 7.68 10.46 -17.55
CA GLN A 138 7.55 11.75 -18.24
C GLN A 138 8.85 12.16 -18.92
N ASN A 139 9.96 12.16 -18.17
CA ASN A 139 11.29 12.50 -18.69
C ASN A 139 11.73 11.57 -19.82
N LYS A 140 11.33 10.29 -19.78
CA LYS A 140 11.62 9.34 -20.85
C LYS A 140 10.81 9.62 -22.11
N SER A 141 9.53 9.96 -21.97
CA SER A 141 8.66 10.31 -23.12
C SER A 141 9.13 11.58 -23.82
N SER A 142 9.57 12.60 -23.08
CA SER A 142 10.06 13.87 -23.66
C SER A 142 11.39 13.73 -24.43
N ARG A 143 12.25 12.76 -24.08
CA ARG A 143 13.50 12.48 -24.81
C ARG A 143 13.30 11.74 -26.13
N VAL A 144 12.16 11.07 -26.33
CA VAL A 144 11.87 10.32 -27.57
C VAL A 144 11.28 11.24 -28.65
N THR A 145 10.86 12.45 -28.27
CA THR A 145 10.29 13.47 -29.15
C THR A 145 11.28 14.57 -29.58
N MET A 146 12.56 14.47 -29.19
CA MET A 146 13.68 15.25 -29.74
C MET A 146 14.48 14.38 -30.70
#